data_AF-A0A6J8CSJ8-F1
#
_entry.id   AF-A0A6J8CSJ8-F1
#
_cell.length_a   1.000
_cell.length_b   1.000
_cell.length_c   1.000
_cell.angle_alpha   90.00
_cell.angle_beta   90.00
_cell.angle_gamma   90.00
#
_symmetry.space_group_name_H-M   'P 1'
#
loop_
_entity.id
_entity.type
_entity.pdbx_description
1 polymer ?
#
loop_
_entity_poly.entity_id
_entity_poly.type
_entity_poly.pdbx_seq_one_letter_code
_entity_poly.pdbx_strand_id
1 'polypeptide(L)'
;MGGIPSREVNSLGDLQPGDHIKYHRFGIAYAHHAIVVSFKAPKYTIIHFDGDKNEGKGMKASIQLESRKFCEERFEVLDYPSEHRFTKEETVAIAFYFLENGFGKYSLFGNNCEHFATTCATGYPCSIQTLRAAIAANPYFIGIPALIAYCKTKQVVSIKKLHGRFVIILLEE
;
A
#
# COMPACT_ATOMS: atom_id res chain seq x y z
N MET A 1 -15.02 -0.39 -14.92
CA MET A 1 -14.78 1.00 -15.37
C MET A 1 -13.77 1.62 -14.42
N GLY A 2 -12.64 2.11 -14.95
CA GLY A 2 -11.70 3.03 -14.30
C GLY A 2 -10.80 2.48 -13.17
N GLY A 3 -9.76 1.70 -13.50
CA GLY A 3 -8.69 1.41 -12.54
C GLY A 3 -7.88 2.66 -12.16
N ILE A 4 -7.09 2.59 -11.09
CA ILE A 4 -6.07 3.62 -10.76
C ILE A 4 -5.16 3.77 -11.98
N PRO A 5 -4.96 5.00 -12.51
CA PRO A 5 -3.99 5.23 -13.57
C PRO A 5 -2.63 4.65 -13.18
N SER A 6 -1.95 4.06 -14.12
CA SER A 6 -0.65 3.46 -13.88
C SER A 6 0.25 3.61 -15.09
N ARG A 7 1.54 3.58 -14.83
CA ARG A 7 2.60 3.62 -15.84
C ARG A 7 3.44 2.36 -15.76
N GLU A 8 3.85 1.85 -16.91
CA GLU A 8 4.78 0.73 -16.98
C GLU A 8 6.18 1.13 -16.50
N VAL A 9 6.88 0.18 -15.87
CA VAL A 9 8.29 0.31 -15.48
C VAL A 9 9.13 -0.45 -16.49
N ASN A 10 9.98 0.26 -17.24
CA ASN A 10 10.83 -0.33 -18.28
C ASN A 10 12.29 -0.47 -17.81
N SER A 11 12.69 0.30 -16.81
CA SER A 11 14.02 0.28 -16.21
C SER A 11 13.99 0.53 -14.69
N LEU A 12 15.05 0.15 -13.97
CA LEU A 12 15.21 0.54 -12.56
C LEU A 12 15.18 2.06 -12.35
N GLY A 13 15.57 2.84 -13.37
CA GLY A 13 15.53 4.30 -13.31
C GLY A 13 14.11 4.86 -13.24
N ASP A 14 13.11 4.06 -13.60
CA ASP A 14 11.69 4.46 -13.55
C ASP A 14 11.08 4.25 -12.16
N LEU A 15 11.86 3.71 -11.20
CA LEU A 15 11.46 3.48 -9.82
C LEU A 15 12.03 4.51 -8.87
N GLN A 16 11.23 4.84 -7.85
CA GLN A 16 11.60 5.66 -6.73
C GLN A 16 11.14 5.01 -5.41
N PRO A 17 11.89 5.17 -4.30
CA PRO A 17 11.36 4.89 -2.98
C PRO A 17 10.02 5.59 -2.79
N GLY A 18 9.04 4.90 -2.22
CA GLY A 18 7.67 5.35 -2.09
C GLY A 18 6.79 5.04 -3.29
N ASP A 19 7.30 4.47 -4.38
CA ASP A 19 6.43 3.97 -5.45
C ASP A 19 5.56 2.81 -4.97
N HIS A 20 4.27 2.89 -5.28
CA HIS A 20 3.34 1.78 -5.14
C HIS A 20 3.33 1.04 -6.46
N ILE A 21 3.85 -0.18 -6.46
CA ILE A 21 3.89 -1.05 -7.64
C ILE A 21 2.80 -2.12 -7.58
N LYS A 22 2.32 -2.53 -8.75
CA LYS A 22 1.56 -3.78 -8.93
C LYS A 22 2.24 -4.67 -9.96
N TYR A 23 2.22 -5.98 -9.72
CA TYR A 23 2.86 -6.95 -10.62
C TYR A 23 2.22 -8.32 -10.53
N HIS A 24 2.32 -9.10 -11.61
CA HIS A 24 1.80 -10.46 -11.63
C HIS A 24 2.84 -11.44 -11.10
N ARG A 25 2.49 -12.16 -10.03
CA ARG A 25 3.27 -13.30 -9.53
C ARG A 25 2.81 -14.56 -10.27
N PHE A 26 3.75 -15.40 -10.71
CA PHE A 26 3.44 -16.69 -11.31
C PHE A 26 2.60 -17.54 -10.35
N GLY A 27 1.42 -17.98 -10.81
CA GLY A 27 0.49 -18.80 -10.01
C GLY A 27 -0.45 -18.03 -9.06
N ILE A 28 -0.52 -16.69 -9.14
CA ILE A 28 -1.52 -15.88 -8.40
C ILE A 28 -2.47 -15.22 -9.41
N ALA A 29 -3.79 -15.36 -9.20
CA ALA A 29 -4.81 -14.88 -10.15
C ALA A 29 -5.03 -13.35 -10.12
N TYR A 30 -4.44 -12.64 -9.15
CA TYR A 30 -4.57 -11.19 -8.98
C TYR A 30 -3.20 -10.51 -8.94
N ALA A 31 -3.17 -9.22 -9.26
CA ALA A 31 -1.95 -8.42 -9.19
C ALA A 31 -1.51 -8.25 -7.73
N HIS A 32 -0.24 -8.51 -7.46
CA HIS A 32 0.36 -8.31 -6.14
C HIS A 32 0.84 -6.88 -6.01
N HIS A 33 0.59 -6.25 -4.86
CA HIS A 33 0.92 -4.85 -4.60
C HIS A 33 2.03 -4.70 -3.54
N ALA A 34 2.90 -3.71 -3.73
CA ALA A 34 4.00 -3.44 -2.82
C ALA A 34 4.44 -1.97 -2.82
N ILE A 35 5.19 -1.57 -1.80
CA ILE A 35 5.86 -0.27 -1.71
C ILE A 35 7.36 -0.45 -1.93
N VAL A 36 7.93 0.26 -2.90
CA VAL A 36 9.39 0.33 -3.10
C VAL A 36 10.00 1.15 -1.98
N VAL A 37 11.03 0.65 -1.31
CA VAL A 37 11.70 1.37 -0.20
C VAL A 37 13.16 1.69 -0.49
N SER A 38 13.80 0.96 -1.40
CA SER A 38 15.13 1.28 -1.89
C SER A 38 15.40 0.62 -3.23
N PHE A 39 16.39 1.13 -3.97
CA PHE A 39 16.93 0.44 -5.13
C PHE A 39 18.45 0.58 -5.18
N LYS A 40 19.11 -0.48 -5.63
CA LYS A 40 20.53 -0.55 -5.91
C LYS A 40 20.74 -1.55 -7.03
N ALA A 41 21.01 -1.04 -8.24
CA ALA A 41 21.13 -1.88 -9.43
C ALA A 41 22.05 -3.11 -9.18
N PRO A 42 21.62 -4.32 -9.61
CA PRO A 42 20.43 -4.64 -10.40
C PRO A 42 19.18 -4.95 -9.56
N LYS A 43 19.18 -4.59 -8.28
CA LYS A 43 18.13 -4.96 -7.32
C LYS A 43 17.30 -3.77 -6.85
N TYR A 44 16.11 -4.09 -6.37
CA TYR A 44 15.25 -3.16 -5.64
C TYR A 44 14.68 -3.87 -4.42
N THR A 45 14.27 -3.10 -3.41
CA THR A 45 13.72 -3.61 -2.16
C THR A 45 12.32 -3.09 -1.99
N ILE A 46 11.41 -3.98 -1.59
CA ILE A 46 10.00 -3.68 -1.37
C ILE A 46 9.57 -4.06 0.03
N ILE A 47 8.53 -3.39 0.50
CA ILE A 47 7.69 -3.86 1.59
C ILE A 47 6.33 -4.26 1.02
N HIS A 48 5.86 -5.46 1.31
CA HIS A 48 4.54 -5.93 0.88
C HIS A 48 3.83 -6.72 1.97
N PHE A 49 2.51 -6.74 1.89
CA PHE A 49 1.67 -7.52 2.79
C PHE A 49 1.29 -8.84 2.14
N ASP A 50 1.67 -9.96 2.75
CA ASP A 50 1.43 -11.30 2.21
C ASP A 50 0.63 -12.17 3.18
N GLY A 51 -0.20 -13.04 2.61
CA GLY A 51 -0.85 -14.12 3.34
C GLY A 51 0.08 -15.32 3.34
N ASP A 52 0.53 -15.78 4.51
CA ASP A 52 1.45 -16.92 4.60
C ASP A 52 0.82 -18.20 3.99
N LYS A 53 1.58 -18.87 3.11
CA LYS A 53 1.17 -20.09 2.38
C LYS A 53 1.40 -21.38 3.17
N ASN A 54 1.86 -21.29 4.42
CA ASN A 54 2.06 -22.47 5.27
C ASN A 54 0.73 -22.95 5.87
N GLU A 55 -0.02 -23.71 5.09
CA GLU A 55 -1.16 -24.51 5.56
C GLU A 55 -0.75 -25.37 6.77
N GLY A 56 -1.39 -25.16 7.92
CA GLY A 56 -1.34 -26.10 9.07
C GLY A 56 -1.02 -25.54 10.45
N LYS A 57 -0.59 -24.28 10.62
CA LYS A 57 -0.22 -23.71 11.95
C LYS A 57 -0.89 -22.38 12.35
N GLY A 58 -1.98 -22.01 11.68
CA GLY A 58 -2.73 -20.78 11.95
C GLY A 58 -2.14 -19.58 11.20
N MET A 59 -2.98 -18.95 10.39
CA MET A 59 -2.62 -17.85 9.50
C MET A 59 -2.09 -16.64 10.30
N LYS A 60 -0.80 -16.32 10.17
CA LYS A 60 -0.29 -15.01 10.56
C LYS A 60 0.06 -14.24 9.30
N ALA A 61 -0.70 -13.17 9.08
CA ALA A 61 -0.40 -12.19 8.06
C ALA A 61 1.00 -11.62 8.28
N SER A 62 1.83 -11.55 7.24
CA SER A 62 3.20 -11.05 7.38
C SER A 62 3.43 -9.88 6.43
N ILE A 63 3.85 -8.76 6.98
CA ILE A 63 4.48 -7.71 6.19
C ILE A 63 5.96 -8.07 6.07
N GLN A 64 6.47 -8.10 4.84
CA GLN A 64 7.81 -8.58 4.55
C GLN A 64 8.62 -7.51 3.85
N LEU A 65 9.90 -7.42 4.21
CA LEU A 65 10.92 -6.67 3.49
C LEU A 65 11.65 -7.65 2.56
N GLU A 66 11.55 -7.43 1.24
CA GLU A 66 12.07 -8.36 0.24
C GLU A 66 12.94 -7.63 -0.80
N SER A 67 14.13 -8.18 -1.10
CA SER A 67 14.98 -7.69 -2.18
C SER A 67 14.83 -8.54 -3.44
N ARG A 68 14.54 -7.90 -4.58
CA ARG A 68 14.27 -8.54 -5.88
C ARG A 68 15.22 -8.05 -6.96
N LYS A 69 15.43 -8.88 -8.01
CA LYS A 69 16.25 -8.53 -9.18
C LYS A 69 15.38 -7.96 -10.29
N PHE A 70 15.81 -6.86 -10.90
CA PHE A 70 15.10 -6.15 -11.96
C PHE A 70 15.22 -6.85 -13.33
N CYS A 71 14.85 -8.11 -13.44
CA CYS A 71 14.79 -8.78 -14.74
C CYS A 71 13.69 -9.84 -14.83
N GLU A 72 13.07 -10.15 -13.69
CA GLU A 72 12.15 -11.27 -13.57
C GLU A 72 10.68 -10.82 -13.72
N GLU A 73 10.39 -9.51 -13.75
CA GLU A 73 9.04 -9.00 -13.54
C GLU A 73 8.69 -7.82 -14.46
N ARG A 74 7.52 -7.89 -15.10
CA ARG A 74 6.82 -6.72 -15.65
C ARG A 74 5.92 -6.16 -14.56
N PHE A 75 6.05 -4.87 -14.27
CA PHE A 75 5.26 -4.22 -13.24
C PHE A 75 4.98 -2.77 -13.56
N GLU A 76 3.93 -2.25 -12.92
CA GLU A 76 3.43 -0.91 -13.13
C GLU A 76 3.51 -0.13 -11.81
N VAL A 77 3.79 1.18 -11.90
CA VAL A 77 3.65 2.11 -10.79
C VAL A 77 2.26 2.74 -10.87
N LEU A 78 1.57 2.80 -9.72
CA LEU A 78 0.26 3.43 -9.60
C LEU A 78 0.43 4.94 -9.41
N ASP A 79 -0.23 5.70 -10.29
CA ASP A 79 -0.15 7.14 -10.35
C ASP A 79 -1.38 7.76 -9.66
N TYR A 80 -1.15 8.18 -8.41
CA TYR A 80 -2.16 8.88 -7.62
C TYR A 80 -2.03 10.39 -7.85
N PRO A 81 -3.15 11.12 -7.92
CA PRO A 81 -3.13 12.58 -7.93
C PRO A 81 -2.41 13.12 -6.68
N SER A 82 -1.52 14.10 -6.87
CA SER A 82 -0.62 14.61 -5.82
C SER A 82 -1.37 15.15 -4.60
N GLU A 83 -2.57 15.68 -4.81
CA GLU A 83 -3.38 16.27 -3.75
C GLU A 83 -4.00 15.21 -2.81
N HIS A 84 -3.95 13.93 -3.17
CA HIS A 84 -4.50 12.81 -2.40
C HIS A 84 -3.46 11.76 -2.02
N ARG A 85 -2.18 12.10 -2.10
CA ARG A 85 -1.08 11.17 -1.86
C ARG A 85 -0.07 11.78 -0.91
N PHE A 86 0.36 10.97 0.06
CA PHE A 86 1.52 11.31 0.88
C PHE A 86 2.77 11.43 0.02
N THR A 87 3.74 12.23 0.47
CA THR A 87 5.04 12.30 -0.19
C THR A 87 5.67 10.90 -0.27
N LYS A 88 6.61 10.74 -1.20
CA LYS A 88 7.36 9.48 -1.35
C LYS A 88 8.09 9.09 -0.06
N GLU A 89 8.67 10.05 0.64
CA GLU A 89 9.34 9.85 1.94
C GLU A 89 8.35 9.39 3.02
N GLU A 90 7.19 10.04 3.13
CA GLU A 90 6.13 9.65 4.06
C GLU A 90 5.57 8.25 3.75
N THR A 91 5.37 7.93 2.47
CA THR A 91 4.93 6.59 2.04
C THR A 91 5.89 5.52 2.55
N VAL A 92 7.20 5.73 2.41
CA VAL A 92 8.23 4.80 2.90
C VAL A 92 8.18 4.69 4.42
N ALA A 93 8.07 5.82 5.13
CA ALA A 93 7.97 5.84 6.59
C ALA A 93 6.76 5.05 7.10
N ILE A 94 5.60 5.20 6.44
CA ILE A 94 4.38 4.45 6.77
C ILE A 94 4.55 2.95 6.51
N ALA A 95 5.18 2.57 5.39
CA ALA A 95 5.44 1.17 5.08
C ALA A 95 6.34 0.50 6.14
N PHE A 96 7.39 1.18 6.60
CA PHE A 96 8.25 0.70 7.70
C PHE A 96 7.51 0.63 9.04
N TYR A 97 6.68 1.63 9.33
CA TYR A 97 5.86 1.59 10.53
C TYR A 97 4.96 0.35 10.57
N PHE A 98 4.29 0.00 9.47
CA PHE A 98 3.46 -1.19 9.41
C PHE A 98 4.28 -2.49 9.38
N LEU A 99 5.50 -2.49 8.84
CA LEU A 99 6.43 -3.62 8.96
C LEU A 99 6.72 -3.95 10.43
N GLU A 100 6.90 -2.93 11.27
CA GLU A 100 7.19 -3.09 12.70
C GLU A 100 5.94 -3.38 13.55
N ASN A 101 4.82 -2.72 13.24
CA ASN A 101 3.62 -2.70 14.09
C ASN A 101 2.48 -3.61 13.58
N GLY A 102 2.61 -4.14 12.36
CA GLY A 102 1.58 -4.93 11.68
C GLY A 102 0.45 -4.09 11.09
N PHE A 103 -0.26 -4.70 10.12
CA PHE A 103 -1.38 -4.07 9.39
C PHE A 103 -2.70 -4.85 9.54
N GLY A 104 -2.82 -5.62 10.62
CA GLY A 104 -4.00 -6.46 10.87
C GLY A 104 -3.92 -7.83 10.19
N LYS A 105 -5.06 -8.54 10.15
CA LYS A 105 -5.16 -9.89 9.57
C LYS A 105 -5.33 -9.82 8.06
N TYR A 106 -4.67 -10.71 7.34
CA TYR A 106 -4.77 -10.82 5.90
C TYR A 106 -6.11 -11.46 5.50
N SER A 107 -6.76 -10.90 4.48
CA SER A 107 -7.94 -11.46 3.85
C SER A 107 -7.87 -11.21 2.35
N LEU A 108 -7.93 -12.26 1.52
CA LEU A 108 -7.87 -12.15 0.05
C LEU A 108 -8.93 -11.19 -0.52
N PHE A 109 -10.15 -11.26 0.03
CA PHE A 109 -11.30 -10.46 -0.39
C PHE A 109 -11.49 -9.18 0.46
N GLY A 110 -10.51 -8.82 1.29
CA GLY A 110 -10.56 -7.65 2.17
C GLY A 110 -9.15 -7.10 2.39
N ASN A 111 -8.73 -6.96 3.65
CA ASN A 111 -7.41 -6.46 4.04
C ASN A 111 -6.25 -7.28 3.42
N ASN A 112 -5.77 -6.85 2.26
CA ASN A 112 -4.78 -7.55 1.45
C ASN A 112 -3.63 -6.60 1.03
N CYS A 113 -2.76 -7.05 0.12
CA CYS A 113 -1.62 -6.26 -0.38
C CYS A 113 -2.03 -4.93 -1.02
N GLU A 114 -3.17 -4.88 -1.71
CA GLU A 114 -3.67 -3.65 -2.35
C GLU A 114 -4.07 -2.62 -1.30
N HIS A 115 -4.81 -3.04 -0.27
CA HIS A 115 -5.21 -2.19 0.85
C HIS A 115 -3.98 -1.66 1.59
N PHE A 116 -3.02 -2.53 1.87
CA PHE A 116 -1.75 -2.15 2.50
C PHE A 116 -1.03 -1.05 1.72
N ALA A 117 -0.77 -1.28 0.45
CA ALA A 117 0.02 -0.35 -0.34
C ALA A 117 -0.75 0.96 -0.62
N THR A 118 -2.08 0.89 -0.76
CA THR A 118 -2.92 2.09 -0.89
C THR A 118 -2.94 2.91 0.40
N THR A 119 -3.03 2.27 1.58
CA THR A 119 -2.93 2.97 2.87
C THR A 119 -1.56 3.63 3.03
N CYS A 120 -0.48 2.95 2.67
CA CYS A 120 0.85 3.56 2.71
C CYS A 120 0.95 4.80 1.82
N ALA A 121 0.34 4.76 0.64
CA ALA A 121 0.39 5.85 -0.34
C ALA A 121 -0.53 7.03 -0.02
N THR A 122 -1.71 6.77 0.55
CA THR A 122 -2.81 7.76 0.63
C THR A 122 -3.36 7.95 2.03
N GLY A 123 -3.06 7.03 2.94
CA GLY A 123 -3.65 6.94 4.27
C GLY A 123 -4.99 6.22 4.32
N TYR A 124 -5.61 5.97 3.17
CA TYR A 124 -6.90 5.28 3.08
C TYR A 124 -6.73 3.85 2.58
N PRO A 125 -7.49 2.89 3.13
CA PRO A 125 -7.40 1.48 2.74
C PRO A 125 -8.11 1.17 1.43
N CYS A 126 -8.95 2.06 0.92
CA CYS A 126 -9.70 1.90 -0.31
C CYS A 126 -9.14 2.78 -1.43
N SER A 127 -9.35 2.35 -2.69
CA SER A 127 -9.00 3.13 -3.88
C SER A 127 -9.51 4.56 -3.82
N ILE A 128 -8.69 5.52 -4.30
CA ILE A 128 -9.01 6.95 -4.29
C ILE A 128 -10.28 7.25 -5.11
N GLN A 129 -10.59 6.47 -6.14
CA GLN A 129 -11.84 6.63 -6.92
C GLN A 129 -13.05 6.21 -6.09
N THR A 130 -12.94 5.13 -5.32
CA THR A 130 -13.99 4.69 -4.40
C THR A 130 -14.18 5.71 -3.28
N LEU A 131 -13.07 6.25 -2.75
CA LEU A 131 -13.10 7.34 -1.78
C LEU A 131 -13.71 8.63 -2.37
N ARG A 132 -13.29 9.02 -3.59
CA ARG A 132 -13.83 10.20 -4.30
C ARG A 132 -15.31 10.02 -4.63
N ALA A 133 -15.73 8.85 -5.06
CA ALA A 133 -17.14 8.54 -5.30
C ALA A 133 -17.94 8.64 -3.99
N ALA A 134 -17.40 8.13 -2.88
CA ALA A 134 -18.03 8.24 -1.57
C ALA A 134 -18.13 9.69 -1.07
N ILE A 135 -17.06 10.48 -1.19
CA ILE A 135 -17.03 11.91 -0.81
C ILE A 135 -17.94 12.75 -1.72
N ALA A 136 -17.93 12.50 -3.04
CA ALA A 136 -18.77 13.22 -3.99
C ALA A 136 -20.26 12.89 -3.80
N ALA A 137 -20.58 11.66 -3.42
CA ALA A 137 -21.95 11.27 -3.11
C ALA A 137 -22.49 11.94 -1.85
N ASN A 138 -21.64 12.30 -0.88
CA ASN A 138 -22.06 13.11 0.27
C ASN A 138 -20.89 13.89 0.93
N PRO A 139 -20.83 15.22 0.76
CA PRO A 139 -19.73 16.04 1.27
C PRO A 139 -19.77 16.31 2.79
N TYR A 140 -20.83 15.90 3.50
CA TYR A 140 -20.99 16.03 4.96
C TYR A 140 -21.05 14.66 5.67
N PHE A 141 -20.61 13.57 5.00
CA PHE A 141 -20.97 12.21 5.40
C PHE A 141 -20.29 11.72 6.69
N ILE A 142 -21.15 11.45 7.66
CA ILE A 142 -20.99 10.57 8.83
C ILE A 142 -20.55 9.13 8.44
N GLY A 143 -20.42 8.82 7.14
CA GLY A 143 -20.11 7.49 6.60
C GLY A 143 -18.63 7.18 6.30
N ILE A 144 -17.69 8.13 6.45
CA ILE A 144 -16.25 7.81 6.39
C ILE A 144 -15.86 6.82 7.49
N PRO A 145 -16.27 7.00 8.76
CA PRO A 145 -16.10 5.99 9.80
C PRO A 145 -16.71 4.63 9.42
N ALA A 146 -17.89 4.61 8.77
CA ALA A 146 -18.54 3.36 8.36
C ALA A 146 -17.83 2.66 7.19
N LEU A 147 -17.23 3.39 6.24
CA LEU A 147 -16.44 2.83 5.14
C LEU A 147 -15.07 2.31 5.64
N ILE A 148 -14.45 3.03 6.58
CA ILE A 148 -13.22 2.59 7.26
C ILE A 148 -13.51 1.35 8.11
N ALA A 149 -14.62 1.35 8.84
CA ALA A 149 -15.11 0.21 9.61
C ALA A 149 -15.47 -0.99 8.72
N TYR A 150 -16.06 -0.72 7.55
CA TYR A 150 -16.34 -1.75 6.56
C TYR A 150 -15.06 -2.43 6.07
N CYS A 151 -13.98 -1.66 5.85
CA CYS A 151 -12.69 -2.20 5.45
C CYS A 151 -11.96 -2.93 6.60
N LYS A 152 -12.31 -2.68 7.88
CA LYS A 152 -11.66 -3.25 9.08
C LYS A 152 -10.13 -3.15 9.04
N THR A 153 -9.62 -2.03 8.54
CA THR A 153 -8.20 -1.80 8.24
C THR A 153 -7.70 -0.53 8.92
N LYS A 154 -6.42 -0.52 9.33
CA LYS A 154 -5.78 0.68 9.86
C LYS A 154 -5.77 1.79 8.81
N GLN A 155 -6.20 2.99 9.20
CA GLN A 155 -6.14 4.21 8.40
C GLN A 155 -5.05 5.13 8.96
N VAL A 156 -4.25 5.75 8.09
CA VAL A 156 -3.32 6.82 8.49
C VAL A 156 -4.02 8.16 8.32
N VAL A 157 -4.32 8.83 9.42
CA VAL A 157 -5.04 10.12 9.43
C VAL A 157 -4.06 11.29 9.29
N SER A 158 -2.86 11.15 9.86
CA SER A 158 -1.86 12.20 9.81
C SER A 158 -0.46 11.61 9.96
N ILE A 159 0.50 12.23 9.28
CA ILE A 159 1.91 12.00 9.46
C ILE A 159 2.59 13.36 9.70
N LYS A 160 3.49 13.42 10.69
CA LYS A 160 4.24 14.64 11.01
C LYS A 160 5.70 14.30 11.23
N LYS A 161 6.61 15.14 10.73
CA LYS A 161 8.05 15.02 10.99
C LYS A 161 8.41 15.88 12.21
N LEU A 162 8.76 15.23 13.32
CA LEU A 162 9.16 15.87 14.57
C LEU A 162 10.60 15.46 14.91
N HIS A 163 11.49 16.44 15.06
CA HIS A 163 12.92 16.20 15.38
C HIS A 163 13.59 15.17 14.46
N GLY A 164 13.27 15.20 13.16
CA GLY A 164 13.83 14.28 12.17
C GLY A 164 13.21 12.87 12.15
N ARG A 165 12.20 12.59 12.98
CA ARG A 165 11.45 11.33 12.98
C ARG A 165 10.01 11.53 12.55
N PHE A 166 9.46 10.57 11.82
CA PHE A 166 8.03 10.57 11.49
C PHE A 166 7.22 10.03 12.66
N VAL A 167 6.14 10.75 12.98
CA VAL A 167 5.08 10.32 13.89
C VAL A 167 3.83 10.08 13.06
N ILE A 168 3.30 8.87 13.13
CA ILE A 168 2.14 8.42 12.37
C ILE A 168 0.96 8.32 13.33
N ILE A 169 -0.14 8.96 12.96
CA ILE A 169 -1.40 8.96 13.71
C ILE A 169 -2.37 8.07 12.95
N LEU A 170 -2.78 6.99 13.59
CA LEU A 170 -3.79 6.08 13.07
C LEU A 170 -5.17 6.46 13.59
N LEU A 171 -6.20 6.21 12.78
CA LEU A 171 -7.55 6.01 13.31
C LEU A 171 -7.63 4.54 13.73
N GLU A 172 -7.81 4.29 15.02
CA GLU A 172 -8.16 2.96 15.53
C GLU A 172 -9.65 2.96 15.90
N GLU A 173 -10.32 1.83 15.67
CA GLU A 173 -11.68 1.56 16.17
C GLU A 173 -11.68 1.24 17.66
#